data_AF-A0A812G369-F1
#
_entry.id   AF-A0A812G369-F1
#
_cell.length_a   1.000
_cell.length_b   1.000
_cell.length_c   1.000
_cell.angle_alpha   90.00
_cell.angle_beta   90.00
_cell.angle_gamma   90.00
#
_symmetry.space_group_name_H-M   'P 1'
#
loop_
_entity.id
_entity.type
_entity.pdbx_description
1 polymer ?
#
loop_
_entity_poly.entity_id
_entity_poly.type
_entity_poly.pdbx_seq_one_letter_code
_entity_poly.pdbx_strand_id
1 'polypeptide(L)'
;MDVYSLLAFVAFLVLISSMIVLLGSSISLGLQMKRIDPSRYKAIYFLFVPFSSALLFNYVRSSENMSKYPESSSWLFTVIRYSMVSLFISFVFMGFSAFLAAGKN
;
A
#
# COMPACT_ATOMS: atom_id res chain seq x y z
N MET A 1 19.22 19.68 -13.10
CA MET A 1 18.50 19.02 -12.00
C MET A 1 19.55 18.36 -11.13
N ASP A 2 19.65 18.70 -9.85
CA ASP A 2 20.59 18.03 -8.95
C ASP A 2 20.21 16.56 -8.78
N VAL A 3 21.20 15.70 -8.49
CA VAL A 3 21.01 14.25 -8.31
C VAL A 3 19.92 13.96 -7.26
N TYR A 4 19.86 14.76 -6.19
CA TYR A 4 18.83 14.65 -5.14
C TYR A 4 17.42 14.98 -5.65
N SER A 5 17.29 15.99 -6.51
CA SER A 5 16.02 16.35 -7.14
C SER A 5 15.54 15.25 -8.09
N LEU A 6 16.46 14.62 -8.84
CA LEU A 6 16.15 13.48 -9.71
C LEU A 6 15.66 12.28 -8.90
N LEU A 7 16.37 11.93 -7.82
CA LEU A 7 15.99 10.86 -6.90
C LEU A 7 14.61 11.11 -6.27
N ALA A 8 14.35 12.33 -5.81
CA ALA A 8 13.05 12.72 -5.26
C ALA A 8 11.93 12.57 -6.30
N PHE A 9 12.18 12.96 -7.55
CA PHE A 9 11.21 12.83 -8.63
C PHE A 9 10.91 11.35 -8.97
N VAL A 10 11.94 10.50 -9.05
CA VAL A 10 11.75 9.06 -9.26
C VAL A 10 10.98 8.43 -8.10
N ALA A 11 11.34 8.76 -6.85
CA ALA A 11 10.63 8.29 -5.67
C ALA A 11 9.15 8.71 -5.68
N PHE A 12 8.86 9.94 -6.13
CA PHE A 12 7.49 10.44 -6.28
C PHE A 12 6.67 9.65 -7.31
N LEU A 13 7.26 9.30 -8.47
CA LEU A 13 6.59 8.47 -9.48
C LEU A 13 6.29 7.06 -8.94
N VAL A 14 7.24 6.46 -8.22
CA VAL A 14 7.03 5.16 -7.57
C VAL A 14 5.96 5.24 -6.48
N LEU A 15 5.91 6.34 -5.73
CA LEU A 15 4.89 6.59 -4.73
C LEU A 15 3.48 6.65 -5.36
N ILE A 16 3.28 7.47 -6.39
CA ILE A 16 1.97 7.59 -7.05
C ILE A 16 1.51 6.27 -7.66
N SER A 17 2.40 5.60 -8.42
CA SER A 17 2.07 4.31 -9.02
C SER A 17 1.70 3.27 -7.97
N SER A 18 2.43 3.22 -6.86
CA SER A 18 2.13 2.33 -5.74
C SER A 18 0.79 2.68 -5.05
N MET A 19 0.44 3.97 -4.94
CA MET A 19 -0.87 4.39 -4.40
C MET A 19 -2.02 3.92 -5.28
N ILE A 20 -1.90 4.06 -6.60
CA ILE A 20 -2.94 3.63 -7.56
C ILE A 20 -3.14 2.11 -7.48
N VAL A 21 -2.04 1.35 -7.52
CA VAL A 21 -2.09 -0.12 -7.42
C VAL A 21 -2.67 -0.55 -6.07
N LEU A 22 -2.28 0.12 -4.97
CA LEU A 22 -2.80 -0.16 -3.65
C LEU A 22 -4.30 0.10 -3.57
N LEU A 23 -4.78 1.23 -4.10
CA LEU A 23 -6.20 1.57 -4.09
C LEU A 23 -7.02 0.51 -4.84
N GLY A 24 -6.61 0.17 -6.08
CA GLY A 24 -7.31 -0.81 -6.90
C GLY A 24 -7.35 -2.19 -6.25
N SER A 25 -6.19 -2.69 -5.81
CA SER A 25 -6.09 -3.99 -5.13
C SER A 25 -6.85 -4.03 -3.80
N SER A 26 -6.84 -2.94 -3.03
CA SER A 26 -7.58 -2.83 -1.76
C SER A 26 -9.08 -2.87 -1.96
N ILE A 27 -9.60 -2.21 -3.01
CA ILE A 27 -11.03 -2.28 -3.35
C ILE A 27 -11.41 -3.70 -3.75
N SER A 28 -10.62 -4.35 -4.62
CA SER A 28 -10.84 -5.75 -5.02
C SER A 28 -10.84 -6.69 -3.82
N LEU A 29 -9.87 -6.54 -2.90
CA LEU A 29 -9.84 -7.32 -1.67
C LEU A 29 -11.05 -7.03 -0.79
N GLY A 30 -11.45 -5.76 -0.64
CA GLY A 30 -12.61 -5.35 0.15
C GLY A 30 -13.91 -5.99 -0.33
N LEU A 31 -14.12 -6.10 -1.65
CA LEU A 31 -15.27 -6.79 -2.24
C LEU A 31 -15.30 -8.28 -1.89
N GLN A 32 -14.15 -8.95 -1.92
CA GLN A 32 -14.03 -10.36 -1.54
C GLN A 32 -14.20 -10.55 -0.04
N MET A 33 -13.58 -9.68 0.76
CA MET A 33 -13.63 -9.68 2.22
C MET A 33 -15.06 -9.49 2.74
N LYS A 34 -15.87 -8.65 2.09
CA LYS A 34 -17.28 -8.49 2.42
C LYS A 34 -18.06 -9.82 2.36
N ARG A 35 -17.64 -10.76 1.51
CA ARG A 35 -18.27 -12.09 1.36
C ARG A 35 -17.64 -13.13 2.30
N ILE A 36 -16.31 -13.14 2.42
CA ILE A 36 -15.55 -14.18 3.11
C ILE A 36 -15.40 -13.90 4.62
N ASP A 37 -15.12 -12.65 5.00
CA ASP A 37 -14.93 -12.23 6.40
C ASP A 37 -15.62 -10.88 6.66
N PRO A 38 -16.96 -10.86 6.74
CA PRO A 38 -17.73 -9.62 6.89
C PRO A 38 -17.46 -8.89 8.21
N SER A 39 -17.01 -9.63 9.23
CA SER A 39 -16.66 -9.06 10.54
C SER A 39 -15.44 -8.15 10.43
N ARG A 40 -14.38 -8.66 9.79
CA ARG A 40 -13.14 -7.91 9.56
C ARG A 40 -13.36 -6.84 8.49
N TYR A 41 -14.21 -7.07 7.49
CA TYR A 41 -14.56 -6.04 6.50
C TYR A 41 -15.08 -4.77 7.16
N LYS A 42 -16.06 -4.87 8.06
CA LYS A 42 -16.60 -3.70 8.79
C LYS A 42 -15.55 -3.01 9.66
N ALA A 43 -14.55 -3.75 10.13
CA ALA A 43 -13.48 -3.24 10.98
C ALA A 43 -12.31 -2.61 10.20
N ILE A 44 -12.19 -2.84 8.89
CA ILE A 44 -11.07 -2.34 8.06
C ILE A 44 -11.55 -1.36 6.98
N TYR A 45 -12.78 -1.53 6.50
CA TYR A 45 -13.31 -0.82 5.35
C TYR A 45 -14.52 0.05 5.71
N PHE A 46 -14.54 1.25 5.15
CA PHE A 46 -15.73 2.10 5.05
C PHE A 46 -15.97 2.39 3.57
N LEU A 47 -17.18 2.07 3.06
CA LEU A 47 -17.53 2.25 1.64
C LEU A 47 -16.47 1.68 0.66
N PHE A 48 -15.99 0.46 0.92
CA PHE A 48 -14.98 -0.25 0.09
C PHE A 48 -13.57 0.33 0.08
N VAL A 49 -13.32 1.41 0.82
CA VAL A 49 -11.98 1.98 1.01
C VAL A 49 -11.45 1.59 2.40
N PRO A 50 -10.20 1.10 2.52
CA PRO A 50 -9.62 0.86 3.82
C PRO A 50 -9.45 2.21 4.54
N PHE A 51 -10.10 2.39 5.68
CA PHE A 51 -9.94 3.65 6.43
C PHE A 51 -8.57 3.72 7.12
N SER A 52 -7.91 2.57 7.33
CA SER A 52 -6.58 2.47 7.91
C SER A 52 -5.72 1.49 7.11
N SER A 53 -4.68 2.03 6.48
CA SER A 53 -3.65 1.24 5.80
C SER A 53 -2.94 0.27 6.75
N ALA A 54 -2.79 0.62 8.04
CA ALA A 54 -2.16 -0.25 9.03
C ALA A 54 -3.02 -1.49 9.36
N LEU A 55 -4.34 -1.30 9.51
CA LEU A 55 -5.25 -2.42 9.72
C LEU A 55 -5.31 -3.33 8.50
N LEU A 56 -5.37 -2.74 7.30
CA LEU A 56 -5.30 -3.49 6.06
C LEU A 56 -3.98 -4.27 5.96
N PHE A 57 -2.84 -3.65 6.25
CA PHE A 57 -1.52 -4.30 6.23
C PHE A 57 -1.46 -5.51 7.16
N ASN A 58 -1.91 -5.35 8.41
CA ASN A 58 -1.94 -6.43 9.39
C ASN A 58 -2.84 -7.58 8.93
N TYR A 59 -3.99 -7.25 8.34
CA TYR A 59 -4.88 -8.26 7.79
C TYR A 59 -4.23 -9.02 6.64
N VAL A 60 -3.67 -8.31 5.66
CA VAL A 60 -3.06 -8.97 4.50
C VAL A 60 -1.78 -9.69 4.86
N ARG A 61 -1.06 -9.32 5.93
CA ARG A 61 0.17 -9.97 6.39
C ARG A 61 -0.08 -11.34 7.03
N SER A 62 -1.24 -11.55 7.63
CA SER A 62 -1.56 -12.83 8.29
C SER A 62 -1.80 -13.94 7.26
N SER A 63 -1.04 -15.04 7.38
CA SER A 63 -1.23 -16.25 6.56
C SER A 63 -2.59 -16.91 6.82
N GLU A 64 -3.08 -16.84 8.07
CA GLU A 64 -4.40 -17.37 8.45
C GLU A 64 -5.54 -16.63 7.75
N ASN A 65 -5.42 -15.31 7.57
CA ASN A 65 -6.42 -14.56 6.81
C ASN A 65 -6.33 -14.86 5.32
N MET A 66 -5.12 -15.04 4.79
CA MET A 66 -4.88 -15.33 3.39
C MET A 66 -5.42 -16.72 2.99
N SER A 67 -5.32 -17.73 3.87
CA SER A 67 -5.81 -19.08 3.60
C SER A 67 -7.34 -19.18 3.51
N LYS A 68 -8.08 -18.15 3.94
CA LYS A 68 -9.55 -18.08 3.76
C LYS A 68 -9.95 -17.77 2.31
N TYR A 69 -9.00 -17.35 1.48
CA TYR A 69 -9.25 -16.90 0.11
C TYR A 69 -8.80 -17.97 -0.90
N PRO A 70 -9.46 -18.05 -2.07
CA PRO A 70 -9.02 -18.95 -3.12
C PRO A 70 -7.61 -18.57 -3.61
N GLU A 71 -6.82 -19.56 -4.01
CA GLU A 71 -5.45 -19.34 -4.51
C GLU A 71 -5.40 -18.34 -5.67
N SER A 72 -6.44 -18.31 -6.52
CA SER A 72 -6.57 -17.34 -7.61
C SER A 72 -6.62 -15.86 -7.15
N SER A 73 -6.87 -15.61 -5.87
CA SER A 73 -6.89 -14.27 -5.26
C SER A 73 -5.71 -14.03 -4.30
N SER A 74 -4.85 -15.03 -4.11
CA SER A 74 -3.64 -14.91 -3.26
C SER A 74 -2.71 -13.78 -3.70
N TRP A 75 -2.64 -13.51 -5.01
CA TRP A 75 -1.83 -12.44 -5.59
C TRP A 75 -2.23 -11.06 -5.07
N LEU A 76 -3.51 -10.83 -4.71
CA LEU A 76 -3.97 -9.55 -4.16
C LEU A 76 -3.27 -9.22 -2.84
N PHE A 77 -3.09 -10.22 -1.98
CA PHE A 77 -2.39 -10.06 -0.70
C PHE A 77 -0.94 -9.66 -0.93
N THR A 78 -0.28 -10.33 -1.87
CA THR A 78 1.10 -10.05 -2.26
C THR A 78 1.25 -8.65 -2.83
N VAL A 79 0.37 -8.24 -3.75
CA VAL A 79 0.38 -6.90 -4.35
C VAL A 79 0.18 -5.83 -3.28
N ILE A 80 -0.83 -5.97 -2.41
CA ILE A 80 -1.09 -4.98 -1.34
C ILE A 80 0.12 -4.85 -0.41
N ARG A 81 0.73 -5.97 0.00
CA ARG A 81 1.92 -5.98 0.86
C ARG A 81 3.08 -5.21 0.20
N TYR A 82 3.42 -5.55 -1.04
CA TYR A 82 4.55 -4.91 -1.73
C TYR A 82 4.27 -3.45 -2.08
N SER A 83 3.04 -3.10 -2.47
CA SER A 83 2.67 -1.70 -2.71
C SER A 83 2.78 -0.86 -1.44
N MET A 84 2.38 -1.38 -0.27
CA MET A 84 2.57 -0.66 0.99
C MET A 84 4.05 -0.49 1.39
N VAL A 85 4.87 -1.52 1.19
CA VAL A 85 6.32 -1.43 1.44
C VAL A 85 6.97 -0.43 0.49
N SER A 86 6.62 -0.47 -0.80
CA SER A 86 7.07 0.47 -1.81
C SER A 86 6.71 1.91 -1.44
N LEU A 87 5.46 2.16 -1.04
CA LEU A 87 5.01 3.48 -0.57
C LEU A 87 5.85 4.00 0.60
N PHE A 88 6.09 3.15 1.60
CA PHE A 88 6.87 3.53 2.76
C PHE A 88 8.31 3.90 2.37
N ILE A 89 8.96 3.05 1.56
CA ILE A 89 10.32 3.30 1.07
C ILE A 89 10.38 4.59 0.27
N SER A 90 9.49 4.77 -0.71
CA SER A 90 9.45 5.97 -1.55
C SER A 90 9.21 7.24 -0.73
N PHE A 91 8.34 7.19 0.27
CA PHE A 91 8.08 8.33 1.16
C PHE A 91 9.32 8.71 1.96
N VAL A 92 10.01 7.72 2.56
CA VAL A 92 11.25 7.93 3.32
C VAL A 92 12.35 8.50 2.42
N PHE A 93 12.55 7.94 1.23
CA PHE A 93 13.55 8.41 0.26
C PHE A 93 13.28 9.85 -0.19
N MET A 94 12.01 10.20 -0.42
CA MET A 94 11.61 11.54 -0.81
C MET A 94 11.89 12.55 0.32
N GLY A 95 11.54 12.22 1.57
CA GLY A 95 11.83 13.06 2.73
C GLY A 95 13.34 13.27 2.95
N PHE A 96 14.13 12.20 2.85
CA PHE A 96 15.59 12.27 2.98
C PHE A 96 16.23 13.11 1.86
N SER A 97 15.78 12.92 0.62
CA SER A 97 16.28 13.70 -0.53
C SER A 97 15.94 15.19 -0.40
N ALA A 98 14.74 15.51 0.09
CA ALA A 98 14.32 16.88 0.34
C ALA A 98 15.15 17.53 1.46
N PHE A 99 15.43 16.81 2.54
CA PHE A 99 16.29 17.27 3.63
C PHE A 99 17.71 17.59 3.14
N LEU A 100 18.32 16.69 2.37
CA LEU A 100 19.65 16.91 1.80
C LEU A 100 19.69 18.09 0.80
N ALA A 101 18.63 18.28 0.02
CA ALA A 101 18.53 19.43 -0.88
C ALA A 101 18.41 20.75 -0.10
N ALA A 102 17.66 20.77 1.00
CA ALA A 102 17.48 21.96 1.83
C ALA A 102 18.76 22.36 2.58
N GLY A 103 19.55 21.39 3.06
CA GLY A 103 20.83 21.65 3.76
C GLY A 103 22.00 22.03 2.83
N LYS A 104 21.76 22.11 1.51
CA LYS A 104 22.74 22.55 0.52
C LYS A 104 22.67 24.05 0.20
N ASN A 105 21.65 24.74 0.72
CA ASN A 105 21.48 26.20 0.69
C ASN A 105 22.05 26.81 1.99
#